data_AF-A0A1W6C1D8-F1
#
_entry.id   AF-A0A1W6C1D8-F1
#
_cell.length_a   1.000
_cell.length_b   1.000
_cell.length_c   1.000
_cell.angle_alpha   90.00
_cell.angle_beta   90.00
_cell.angle_gamma   90.00
#
_symmetry.space_group_name_H-M   'P 1'
#
loop_
_entity.id
_entity.type
_entity.pdbx_description
1 polymer ?
#
loop_
_entity_poly.entity_id
_entity_poly.type
_entity_poly.pdbx_seq_one_letter_code
_entity_poly.pdbx_strand_id
1 'polypeptide(L)'
;MTTLTVGQYLTSSNNERASADQENAGLLTTATESNTTKLAAKNIRILLKKHFPGVKFSVRMRDYNALYVSWTDGPTKEAVEAITDKFEEGSVNSMEDIYEYNITGFHRVYGGVKYLFCSRDLTDALIAESIELLRKEYGETTIPADVTLEAYKSGALAGRGHDRFTWGLATQIRINAGKVDKSSR
;
A
#
# COMPACT_ATOMS: atom_id res chain seq x y z
N MET A 1 -45.00 7.97 -6.22
CA MET A 1 -43.88 8.47 -7.04
C MET A 1 -43.18 9.56 -6.26
N THR A 2 -42.08 9.25 -5.59
CA THR A 2 -41.32 10.22 -4.78
C THR A 2 -40.32 10.90 -5.71
N THR A 3 -40.53 12.16 -6.05
CA THR A 3 -39.60 12.95 -6.86
C THR A 3 -38.37 13.31 -6.03
N LEU A 4 -37.21 12.77 -6.40
CA LEU A 4 -35.92 13.12 -5.80
C LEU A 4 -35.47 14.48 -6.34
N THR A 5 -34.91 15.31 -5.47
CA THR A 5 -34.34 16.62 -5.83
C THR A 5 -33.07 16.46 -6.67
N VAL A 6 -32.68 17.48 -7.44
CA VAL A 6 -31.50 17.44 -8.34
C VAL A 6 -30.21 17.02 -7.59
N GLY A 7 -30.05 17.47 -6.33
CA GLY A 7 -28.93 17.05 -5.46
C GLY A 7 -28.99 15.57 -5.05
N GLN A 8 -30.18 15.01 -4.85
CA GLN A 8 -30.37 13.58 -4.59
C GLN A 8 -30.11 12.75 -5.84
N TYR A 9 -30.52 13.22 -7.03
CA TYR A 9 -30.28 12.54 -8.32
C TYR A 9 -28.79 12.46 -8.67
N LEU A 10 -28.03 13.55 -8.47
CA LEU A 10 -26.58 13.58 -8.69
C LEU A 10 -25.83 12.64 -7.73
N THR A 11 -26.23 12.64 -6.46
CA THR A 11 -25.67 11.76 -5.42
C THR A 11 -25.96 10.29 -5.72
N SER A 12 -27.19 9.95 -6.11
CA SER A 12 -27.58 8.60 -6.53
C SER A 12 -26.83 8.14 -7.78
N SER A 13 -26.67 9.00 -8.79
CA SER A 13 -25.95 8.64 -10.03
C SER A 13 -24.45 8.39 -9.81
N ASN A 14 -23.82 9.11 -8.89
CA ASN A 14 -22.41 8.88 -8.51
C ASN A 14 -22.25 7.62 -7.64
N ASN A 15 -23.26 7.29 -6.83
CA ASN A 15 -23.31 6.06 -6.05
C ASN A 15 -23.48 4.82 -6.95
N GLU A 16 -24.34 4.93 -7.97
CA GLU A 16 -24.61 3.88 -8.95
C GLU A 16 -23.40 3.60 -9.85
N ARG A 17 -22.64 4.63 -10.24
CA ARG A 17 -21.39 4.47 -11.02
C ARG A 17 -20.28 3.78 -10.21
N ALA A 18 -20.12 4.11 -8.93
CA ALA A 18 -19.16 3.41 -8.06
C ALA A 18 -19.53 1.93 -7.84
N SER A 19 -20.82 1.60 -7.95
CA SER A 19 -21.33 0.23 -7.89
C SER A 19 -21.21 -0.55 -9.21
N ALA A 20 -20.85 0.11 -10.32
CA ALA A 20 -20.77 -0.50 -11.65
C ALA A 20 -19.35 -0.96 -12.05
N ASP A 21 -18.31 -0.55 -11.30
CA ASP A 21 -16.95 -1.07 -11.51
C ASP A 21 -16.89 -2.55 -11.13
N GLN A 22 -16.64 -3.40 -12.12
CA GLN A 22 -16.53 -4.85 -11.94
C GLN A 22 -15.44 -5.24 -10.91
N GLU A 23 -14.49 -4.35 -10.65
CA GLU A 23 -13.48 -4.50 -9.61
C GLU A 23 -14.08 -4.53 -8.20
N ASN A 24 -15.17 -3.80 -7.96
CA ASN A 24 -15.87 -3.70 -6.68
C ASN A 24 -16.88 -4.86 -6.46
N ALA A 25 -16.98 -5.78 -7.41
CA ALA A 25 -17.81 -6.97 -7.27
C ALA A 25 -17.35 -7.82 -6.07
N GLY A 26 -18.30 -8.10 -5.16
CA GLY A 26 -18.06 -8.87 -3.94
C GLY A 26 -17.64 -8.04 -2.72
N LEU A 27 -17.56 -6.71 -2.84
CA LEU A 27 -17.37 -5.85 -1.68
C LEU A 27 -18.64 -5.72 -0.84
N LEU A 28 -18.45 -5.61 0.46
CA LEU A 28 -19.50 -5.36 1.44
C LEU A 28 -19.92 -3.89 1.38
N THR A 29 -21.17 -3.61 1.74
CA THR A 29 -21.70 -2.24 1.76
C THR A 29 -22.05 -1.80 3.18
N THR A 30 -22.36 -0.52 3.35
CA THR A 30 -22.80 0.07 4.62
C THR A 30 -24.07 -0.56 5.20
N ALA A 31 -24.84 -1.31 4.41
CA ALA A 31 -25.95 -2.12 4.89
C ALA A 31 -25.49 -3.28 5.80
N THR A 32 -24.25 -3.76 5.64
CA THR A 32 -23.67 -4.86 6.42
C THR A 32 -22.84 -4.38 7.62
N GLU A 33 -22.25 -3.20 7.53
CA GLU A 33 -21.42 -2.59 8.58
C GLU A 33 -21.54 -1.07 8.51
N SER A 34 -22.07 -0.45 9.56
CA SER A 34 -22.26 1.01 9.62
C SER A 34 -20.97 1.77 9.92
N ASN A 35 -19.99 1.13 10.56
CA ASN A 35 -18.69 1.75 10.79
C ASN A 35 -17.86 1.69 9.49
N THR A 36 -17.70 2.85 8.85
CA THR A 36 -17.04 3.00 7.54
C THR A 36 -15.58 2.52 7.56
N THR A 37 -14.82 2.81 8.62
CA THR A 37 -13.43 2.34 8.77
C THR A 37 -13.35 0.82 8.88
N LYS A 38 -14.23 0.19 9.68
CA LYS A 38 -14.29 -1.27 9.80
C LYS A 38 -14.72 -1.92 8.47
N LEU A 39 -15.64 -1.29 7.76
CA LEU A 39 -16.10 -1.73 6.46
C LEU A 39 -14.96 -1.66 5.42
N ALA A 40 -14.25 -0.54 5.34
CA ALA A 40 -13.06 -0.38 4.50
C ALA A 40 -12.02 -1.46 4.80
N ALA A 41 -11.72 -1.71 6.08
CA ALA A 41 -10.79 -2.77 6.45
C ALA A 41 -11.23 -4.17 5.98
N LYS A 42 -12.53 -4.48 6.02
CA LYS A 42 -13.06 -5.76 5.49
C LYS A 42 -12.90 -5.81 3.96
N ASN A 43 -13.25 -4.74 3.27
CA ASN A 43 -13.18 -4.66 1.80
C ASN A 43 -11.74 -4.67 1.27
N ILE A 44 -10.80 -4.00 1.93
CA ILE A 44 -9.36 -4.08 1.64
C ILE A 44 -8.89 -5.54 1.69
N ARG A 45 -9.27 -6.30 2.73
CA ARG A 45 -8.88 -7.73 2.81
C ARG A 45 -9.45 -8.56 1.66
N ILE A 46 -10.67 -8.27 1.20
CA ILE A 46 -11.30 -8.95 0.07
C ILE A 46 -10.52 -8.68 -1.22
N LEU A 47 -10.21 -7.41 -1.51
CA LEU A 47 -9.47 -7.04 -2.72
C LEU A 47 -8.04 -7.59 -2.70
N LEU A 48 -7.31 -7.43 -1.59
CA LEU A 48 -5.94 -7.91 -1.51
C LEU A 48 -5.86 -9.43 -1.68
N LYS A 49 -6.81 -10.19 -1.14
CA LYS A 49 -6.88 -11.64 -1.35
C LYS A 49 -7.20 -12.00 -2.80
N LYS A 50 -8.02 -11.21 -3.49
CA LYS A 50 -8.38 -11.40 -4.89
C LYS A 50 -7.20 -11.11 -5.83
N HIS A 51 -6.46 -10.03 -5.57
CA HIS A 51 -5.35 -9.59 -6.43
C HIS A 51 -4.03 -10.30 -6.15
N PHE A 52 -3.78 -10.69 -4.89
CA PHE A 52 -2.53 -11.32 -4.46
C PHE A 52 -2.82 -12.62 -3.70
N PRO A 53 -3.32 -13.65 -4.39
CA PRO A 53 -3.57 -14.94 -3.76
C PRO A 53 -2.26 -15.52 -3.20
N GLY A 54 -2.33 -16.09 -1.99
CA GLY A 54 -1.16 -16.68 -1.32
C GLY A 54 -0.38 -15.73 -0.40
N VAL A 55 -0.60 -14.41 -0.50
CA VAL A 55 0.04 -13.43 0.40
C VAL A 55 -0.83 -13.18 1.64
N LYS A 56 -0.22 -13.24 2.82
CA LYS A 56 -0.89 -13.00 4.09
C LYS A 56 -0.82 -11.51 4.46
N PHE A 57 -1.92 -10.81 4.27
CA PHE A 57 -2.07 -9.42 4.71
C PHE A 57 -2.61 -9.30 6.14
N SER A 58 -2.06 -8.37 6.89
CA SER A 58 -2.58 -7.87 8.15
C SER A 58 -3.16 -6.48 7.93
N VAL A 59 -4.48 -6.35 8.05
CA VAL A 59 -5.17 -5.05 8.01
C VAL A 59 -5.64 -4.75 9.42
N ARG A 60 -5.11 -3.71 10.06
CA ARG A 60 -5.41 -3.38 11.46
C ARG A 60 -5.81 -1.93 11.60
N MET A 61 -6.79 -1.70 12.47
CA MET A 61 -7.14 -0.37 12.94
C MET A 61 -6.34 -0.12 14.21
N ARG A 62 -5.49 0.91 14.20
CA ARG A 62 -4.68 1.30 15.36
C ARG A 62 -5.40 2.36 16.19
N ASP A 63 -6.08 3.27 15.50
CA ASP A 63 -6.93 4.33 16.04
C ASP A 63 -8.22 4.41 15.22
N TYR A 64 -9.21 5.18 15.68
CA TYR A 64 -10.52 5.27 15.02
C TYR A 64 -10.47 5.72 13.55
N ASN A 65 -9.43 6.46 13.18
CA ASN A 65 -9.32 7.14 11.89
C ASN A 65 -8.14 6.64 11.04
N ALA A 66 -7.51 5.52 11.41
CA ALA A 66 -6.32 5.03 10.72
C ALA A 66 -6.32 3.51 10.51
N LEU A 67 -6.01 3.08 9.29
CA LEU A 67 -5.79 1.69 8.92
C LEU A 67 -4.33 1.46 8.51
N TYR A 68 -3.79 0.35 8.98
CA TYR A 68 -2.46 -0.12 8.66
C TYR A 68 -2.57 -1.45 7.93
N VAL A 69 -2.07 -1.49 6.70
CA VAL A 69 -1.94 -2.69 5.88
C VAL A 69 -0.48 -3.11 5.90
N SER A 70 -0.20 -4.29 6.45
CA SER A 70 1.15 -4.84 6.47
C SER A 70 1.22 -6.27 5.96
N TRP A 71 2.34 -6.60 5.32
CA TRP A 71 2.65 -7.93 4.80
C TRP A 71 4.17 -8.11 4.70
N THR A 72 4.59 -9.36 4.49
CA THR A 72 6.00 -9.72 4.33
C THR A 72 6.23 -10.22 2.91
N ASP A 73 7.31 -9.76 2.25
CA ASP A 73 7.63 -10.03 0.85
C ASP A 73 6.41 -9.77 -0.07
N GLY A 74 6.04 -10.69 -0.97
CA GLY A 74 4.83 -10.56 -1.81
C GLY A 74 4.89 -9.38 -2.81
N PRO A 75 3.76 -8.71 -3.11
CA PRO A 75 3.71 -7.58 -4.03
C PRO A 75 4.52 -6.38 -3.53
N THR A 76 4.91 -5.50 -4.46
CA THR A 76 5.52 -4.23 -4.09
C THR A 76 4.53 -3.35 -3.32
N LYS A 77 5.05 -2.37 -2.58
CA LYS A 77 4.21 -1.45 -1.81
C LYS A 77 3.27 -0.67 -2.74
N GLU A 78 3.79 -0.24 -3.87
CA GLU A 78 3.08 0.53 -4.90
C GLU A 78 1.94 -0.29 -5.51
N ALA A 79 2.14 -1.60 -5.72
CA ALA A 79 1.11 -2.49 -6.24
C ALA A 79 -0.06 -2.68 -5.25
N VAL A 80 0.22 -2.66 -3.94
CA VAL A 80 -0.82 -2.72 -2.89
C VAL A 80 -1.55 -1.38 -2.79
N GLU A 81 -0.81 -0.26 -2.77
CA GLU A 81 -1.38 1.09 -2.73
C GLU A 81 -2.31 1.36 -3.91
N ALA A 82 -1.94 0.92 -5.12
CA ALA A 82 -2.80 1.00 -6.31
C ALA A 82 -4.19 0.37 -6.13
N ILE A 83 -4.35 -0.59 -5.22
CA ILE A 83 -5.64 -1.23 -4.91
C ILE A 83 -6.32 -0.56 -3.71
N THR A 84 -5.54 -0.12 -2.72
CA THR A 84 -6.08 0.31 -1.42
C THR A 84 -6.33 1.80 -1.30
N ASP A 85 -5.64 2.65 -2.07
CA ASP A 85 -5.69 4.11 -1.94
C ASP A 85 -7.09 4.68 -2.19
N LYS A 86 -7.93 3.98 -2.95
CA LYS A 86 -9.35 4.36 -3.16
C LYS A 86 -10.20 4.36 -1.88
N PHE A 87 -9.70 3.81 -0.77
CA PHE A 87 -10.36 3.85 0.54
C PHE A 87 -9.89 5.02 1.42
N GLU A 88 -8.87 5.78 1.01
CA GLU A 88 -8.42 6.95 1.76
C GLU A 88 -9.29 8.18 1.46
N GLU A 89 -9.82 8.80 2.51
CA GLU A 89 -10.86 9.83 2.42
C GLU A 89 -10.32 11.24 2.13
N GLY A 90 -9.02 11.40 1.87
CA GLY A 90 -8.39 12.71 1.74
C GLY A 90 -6.88 12.67 1.87
N SER A 91 -6.28 13.85 2.02
CA SER A 91 -4.82 14.01 2.13
C SER A 91 -4.44 15.22 2.97
N VAL A 92 -3.22 15.21 3.53
CA VAL A 92 -2.67 16.36 4.26
C VAL A 92 -2.10 17.37 3.27
N ASN A 93 -2.50 18.64 3.39
CA ASN A 93 -1.87 19.76 2.71
C ASN A 93 -0.85 20.41 3.66
N SER A 94 0.43 20.08 3.46
CA SER A 94 1.51 20.56 4.33
C SER A 94 1.77 22.07 4.23
N MET A 95 1.34 22.74 3.16
CA MET A 95 1.50 24.20 3.01
C MET A 95 0.59 24.96 3.98
N GLU A 96 -0.62 24.44 4.18
CA GLU A 96 -1.67 25.09 4.98
C GLU A 96 -1.85 24.43 6.36
N ASP A 97 -1.14 23.33 6.63
CA ASP A 97 -1.26 22.52 7.86
C ASP A 97 -2.70 22.03 8.11
N ILE A 98 -3.39 21.64 7.03
CA ILE A 98 -4.77 21.13 7.08
C ILE A 98 -4.89 19.74 6.47
N TYR A 99 -6.00 19.08 6.78
CA TYR A 99 -6.43 17.85 6.10
C TYR A 99 -7.60 18.15 5.18
N GLU A 100 -7.44 17.83 3.90
CA GLU A 100 -8.45 18.02 2.87
C GLU A 100 -9.19 16.72 2.62
N TYR A 101 -10.51 16.72 2.82
CA TYR A 101 -11.37 15.56 2.57
C TYR A 101 -11.79 15.48 1.10
N ASN A 102 -11.64 14.31 0.50
CA ASN A 102 -12.03 13.96 -0.87
C ASN A 102 -13.04 12.79 -0.88
N ILE A 103 -14.05 12.85 0.00
CA ILE A 103 -15.05 11.78 0.18
C ILE A 103 -16.00 11.69 -1.02
N THR A 104 -15.82 10.63 -1.81
CA THR A 104 -16.67 10.28 -2.96
C THR A 104 -17.84 9.35 -2.60
N GLY A 105 -18.72 9.06 -3.58
CA GLY A 105 -19.79 8.05 -3.44
C GLY A 105 -19.28 6.65 -3.09
N PHE A 106 -18.08 6.29 -3.56
CA PHE A 106 -17.43 5.03 -3.22
C PHE A 106 -17.33 4.83 -1.70
N HIS A 107 -16.82 5.82 -0.97
CA HIS A 107 -16.66 5.76 0.48
C HIS A 107 -17.99 5.60 1.22
N ARG A 108 -19.06 6.20 0.70
CA ARG A 108 -20.41 6.12 1.27
C ARG A 108 -21.02 4.72 1.12
N VAL A 109 -20.62 3.96 0.11
CA VAL A 109 -21.09 2.58 -0.12
C VAL A 109 -20.18 1.57 0.54
N TYR A 110 -18.87 1.66 0.30
CA TYR A 110 -17.89 0.62 0.60
C TYR A 110 -16.98 0.95 1.79
N GLY A 111 -17.22 2.08 2.45
CA GLY A 111 -16.43 2.57 3.57
C GLY A 111 -15.18 3.32 3.13
N GLY A 112 -14.59 4.05 4.07
CA GLY A 112 -13.36 4.82 3.90
C GLY A 112 -12.65 4.99 5.24
N VAL A 113 -11.44 5.54 5.19
CA VAL A 113 -10.64 5.91 6.35
C VAL A 113 -9.88 7.20 6.10
N LYS A 114 -9.68 8.01 7.15
CA LYS A 114 -8.90 9.26 7.05
C LYS A 114 -7.42 9.01 6.72
N TYR A 115 -6.79 8.01 7.32
CA TYR A 115 -5.39 7.68 7.08
C TYR A 115 -5.24 6.21 6.73
N LEU A 116 -4.54 5.93 5.64
CA LEU A 116 -4.23 4.58 5.21
C LEU A 116 -2.72 4.42 5.01
N PHE A 117 -2.13 3.43 5.68
CA PHE A 117 -0.69 3.20 5.62
C PHE A 117 -0.38 1.79 5.16
N CYS A 118 0.45 1.68 4.12
CA CYS A 118 0.98 0.42 3.62
C CYS A 118 2.44 0.24 4.05
N SER A 119 2.74 -0.91 4.66
CA SER A 119 4.09 -1.28 5.10
C SER A 119 4.44 -2.70 4.68
N ARG A 120 5.57 -2.85 4.01
CA ARG A 120 6.09 -4.14 3.55
C ARG A 120 7.37 -4.47 4.30
N ASP A 121 7.35 -5.57 5.04
CA ASP A 121 8.54 -6.15 5.64
C ASP A 121 9.25 -7.04 4.61
N LEU A 122 10.59 -7.06 4.64
CA LEU A 122 11.42 -7.79 3.67
C LEU A 122 12.20 -8.89 4.39
N THR A 123 12.16 -10.11 3.87
CA THR A 123 12.93 -11.21 4.43
C THR A 123 14.42 -11.10 4.13
N ASP A 124 15.22 -11.76 4.95
CA ASP A 124 16.66 -11.93 4.75
C ASP A 124 16.99 -12.48 3.35
N ALA A 125 16.17 -13.42 2.85
CA ALA A 125 16.33 -14.00 1.51
C ALA A 125 16.13 -12.94 0.41
N LEU A 126 15.14 -12.07 0.54
CA LEU A 126 14.87 -11.01 -0.43
C LEU A 126 15.95 -9.90 -0.39
N ILE A 127 16.48 -9.60 0.80
CA ILE A 127 17.62 -8.69 0.95
C ILE A 127 18.88 -9.28 0.31
N ALA A 128 19.17 -10.57 0.53
CA ALA A 128 20.29 -11.26 -0.10
C ALA A 128 20.16 -11.29 -1.64
N GLU A 129 18.96 -11.60 -2.15
CA GLU A 129 18.67 -11.53 -3.59
C GLU A 129 18.89 -10.12 -4.14
N SER A 130 18.47 -9.08 -3.40
CA SER A 130 18.70 -7.69 -3.78
C SER A 130 20.19 -7.33 -3.88
N ILE A 131 21.02 -7.83 -2.96
CA ILE A 131 22.48 -7.63 -3.01
C ILE A 131 23.06 -8.26 -4.28
N GLU A 132 22.68 -9.49 -4.60
CA GLU A 132 23.17 -10.17 -5.81
C GLU A 132 22.68 -9.51 -7.10
N LEU A 133 21.43 -9.00 -7.12
CA LEU A 133 20.92 -8.23 -8.25
C LEU A 133 21.71 -6.93 -8.46
N LEU A 134 22.00 -6.20 -7.38
CA LEU A 134 22.83 -5.00 -7.45
C LEU A 134 24.26 -5.34 -7.88
N ARG A 135 24.84 -6.44 -7.39
CA ARG A 135 26.17 -6.89 -7.82
C ARG A 135 26.18 -7.23 -9.31
N LYS A 136 25.12 -7.85 -9.82
CA LYS A 136 24.97 -8.11 -11.26
C LYS A 136 24.85 -6.83 -12.08
N GLU A 137 24.15 -5.83 -11.57
CA GLU A 137 23.91 -4.55 -12.27
C GLU A 137 25.13 -3.63 -12.27
N TYR A 138 25.81 -3.50 -11.14
CA TYR A 138 26.90 -2.52 -10.95
C TYR A 138 28.30 -3.15 -10.93
N GLY A 139 28.39 -4.48 -10.88
CA GLY A 139 29.66 -5.23 -10.81
C GLY A 139 30.28 -5.28 -9.42
N GLU A 140 31.28 -6.16 -9.27
CA GLU A 140 31.98 -6.40 -7.99
C GLU A 140 32.84 -5.23 -7.52
N THR A 141 33.24 -4.33 -8.42
CA THR A 141 33.96 -3.11 -8.02
C THR A 141 33.06 -2.17 -7.20
N THR A 142 31.78 -2.05 -7.58
CA THR A 142 30.82 -1.21 -6.86
C THR A 142 30.17 -1.95 -5.71
N ILE A 143 29.88 -3.24 -5.89
CA ILE A 143 29.25 -4.11 -4.88
C ILE A 143 30.20 -5.26 -4.56
N PRO A 144 31.25 -5.01 -3.76
CA PRO A 144 32.26 -6.01 -3.43
C PRO A 144 31.71 -7.19 -2.63
N ALA A 145 32.50 -8.26 -2.55
CA ALA A 145 32.11 -9.52 -1.91
C ALA A 145 31.85 -9.39 -0.40
N ASP A 146 32.38 -8.35 0.27
CA ASP A 146 32.12 -8.06 1.68
C ASP A 146 30.74 -7.42 1.91
N VAL A 147 30.06 -6.96 0.86
CA VAL A 147 28.65 -6.58 0.89
C VAL A 147 27.81 -7.86 0.98
N THR A 148 27.50 -8.24 2.22
CA THR A 148 26.76 -9.46 2.56
C THR A 148 25.50 -9.12 3.36
N LEU A 149 24.60 -10.09 3.50
CA LEU A 149 23.42 -9.97 4.37
C LEU A 149 23.82 -9.63 5.81
N GLU A 150 24.87 -10.26 6.35
CA GLU A 150 25.34 -9.99 7.71
C GLU A 150 25.93 -8.58 7.86
N ALA A 151 26.67 -8.10 6.85
CA ALA A 151 27.15 -6.73 6.83
C ALA A 151 25.99 -5.71 6.78
N TYR A 152 24.93 -6.03 6.03
CA TYR A 152 23.71 -5.22 6.00
C TYR A 152 23.02 -5.20 7.38
N LYS A 153 22.78 -6.36 7.98
CA LYS A 153 22.07 -6.51 9.27
C LYS A 153 22.81 -5.90 10.45
N SER A 154 24.14 -6.00 10.45
CA SER A 154 24.99 -5.39 11.48
C SER A 154 25.15 -3.88 11.34
N GLY A 155 24.70 -3.28 10.23
CA GLY A 155 24.89 -1.87 9.93
C GLY A 155 26.31 -1.52 9.46
N ALA A 156 27.17 -2.50 9.18
CA ALA A 156 28.55 -2.28 8.70
C ALA A 156 28.62 -1.57 7.34
N LEU A 157 27.51 -1.54 6.60
CA LEU A 157 27.35 -0.82 5.33
C LEU A 157 26.93 0.65 5.51
N ALA A 158 26.72 1.12 6.74
CA ALA A 158 26.36 2.51 7.01
C ALA A 158 27.45 3.46 6.49
N GLY A 159 27.03 4.53 5.79
CA GLY A 159 27.95 5.51 5.22
C GLY A 159 28.73 5.04 3.99
N ARG A 160 28.53 3.81 3.49
CA ARG A 160 29.17 3.32 2.25
C ARG A 160 28.34 3.68 1.01
N GLY A 161 29.03 3.83 -0.13
CA GLY A 161 28.40 3.95 -1.45
C GLY A 161 27.67 5.27 -1.71
N HIS A 162 27.94 6.33 -0.93
CA HIS A 162 27.36 7.66 -1.17
C HIS A 162 27.90 8.35 -2.44
N ASP A 163 29.05 7.92 -2.92
CA ASP A 163 29.62 8.29 -4.22
C ASP A 163 28.77 7.78 -5.39
N ARG A 164 28.06 6.66 -5.21
CA ARG A 164 27.27 6.00 -6.27
C ARG A 164 25.76 6.05 -6.07
N PHE A 165 25.30 6.09 -4.82
CA PHE A 165 23.91 6.03 -4.42
C PHE A 165 23.56 7.21 -3.53
N THR A 166 22.54 7.99 -3.91
CA THR A 166 22.10 9.22 -3.23
C THR A 166 21.95 9.03 -1.71
N TRP A 167 21.39 7.89 -1.31
CA TRP A 167 21.08 7.58 0.09
C TRP A 167 22.02 6.53 0.71
N GLY A 168 23.12 6.22 0.03
CA GLY A 168 24.07 5.18 0.42
C GLY A 168 23.63 3.76 0.05
N LEU A 169 24.57 2.83 0.15
CA LEU A 169 24.44 1.44 -0.31
C LEU A 169 23.36 0.67 0.47
N ALA A 170 23.33 0.78 1.79
CA ALA A 170 22.34 0.08 2.61
C ALA A 170 20.89 0.48 2.22
N THR A 171 20.67 1.78 1.99
CA THR A 171 19.37 2.27 1.52
C THR A 171 19.06 1.77 0.12
N GLN A 172 20.04 1.73 -0.78
CA GLN A 172 19.86 1.19 -2.13
C GLN A 172 19.47 -0.29 -2.11
N ILE A 173 20.09 -1.11 -1.26
CA ILE A 173 19.74 -2.54 -1.09
C ILE A 173 18.28 -2.68 -0.69
N ARG A 174 17.82 -1.88 0.29
CA ARG A 174 16.42 -1.88 0.75
C ARG A 174 15.45 -1.44 -0.35
N ILE A 175 15.77 -0.36 -1.07
CA ILE A 175 14.95 0.14 -2.18
C ILE A 175 14.83 -0.91 -3.27
N ASN A 176 15.96 -1.51 -3.65
CA ASN A 176 15.98 -2.54 -4.69
C ASN A 176 15.18 -3.79 -4.27
N ALA A 177 15.34 -4.24 -3.02
CA ALA A 177 14.53 -5.33 -2.48
C ALA A 177 13.03 -4.99 -2.48
N GLY A 178 12.67 -3.74 -2.15
CA GLY A 178 11.29 -3.26 -2.17
C GLY A 178 10.64 -3.24 -3.56
N LYS A 179 11.45 -3.15 -4.62
CA LYS A 179 11.00 -3.21 -6.04
C LYS A 179 10.79 -4.63 -6.55
N VAL A 180 11.32 -5.64 -5.86
CA VAL A 180 11.15 -7.04 -6.29
C VAL A 180 9.74 -7.50 -5.92
N ASP A 181 8.93 -7.79 -6.93
CA ASP A 181 7.60 -8.38 -6.77
C ASP A 181 7.71 -9.92 -6.62
N LYS A 182 7.12 -10.47 -5.55
CA LYS A 182 7.04 -11.90 -5.24
C LYS A 182 5.60 -12.41 -5.17
N SER A 183 4.62 -11.62 -5.60
CA SER A 183 3.19 -11.97 -5.52
C SER A 183 2.76 -13.10 -6.46
N SER A 184 3.56 -13.42 -7.48
CA SER A 184 3.26 -14.42 -8.52
C SER A 184 4.09 -15.71 -8.41
N ARG A 185 4.90 -15.88 -7.35
CA ARG A 185 5.73 -17.07 -7.14
C ARG A 185 5.06 -18.13 -6.29
#